data_AF-A0A7G2K0Y2-F1
#
_entry.id   AF-A0A7G2K0Y2-F1
#
_cell.length_a   1.000
_cell.length_b   1.000
_cell.length_c   1.000
_cell.angle_alpha   90.00
_cell.angle_beta   90.00
_cell.angle_gamma   90.00
#
_symmetry.space_group_name_H-M   'P 1'
#
loop_
_entity.id
_entity.type
_entity.pdbx_description
1 polymer ?
#
loop_
_entity_poly.entity_id
_entity_poly.type
_entity_poly.pdbx_seq_one_letter_code
_entity_poly.pdbx_strand_id
1 'polypeptide(L)'
;MTDYRTQPINQKNADFVEQVADRIEEMQLEGRSLWQDAKRRFFRNKAAVASLIILAFIIIFITVAPWFFPFTYEDTDWNMMSAAPTMEGYHFFGTDASGRDLLVRTAIGGRISLLVGIAGAFISVTIGTI
;
A
#
# COMPACT_ATOMS: atom_id res chain seq x y z
N MET A 1 -16.45 -18.95 65.25
CA MET A 1 -17.18 -18.17 64.24
C MET A 1 -16.56 -16.79 64.23
N THR A 2 -15.58 -16.57 63.34
CA THR A 2 -14.75 -15.37 63.34
C THR A 2 -15.50 -14.24 62.65
N ASP A 3 -15.86 -13.22 63.42
CA ASP A 3 -16.62 -12.05 62.99
C ASP A 3 -15.66 -11.10 62.23
N TYR A 4 -15.67 -11.17 60.90
CA TYR A 4 -14.91 -10.27 60.00
C TYR A 4 -15.56 -8.88 59.99
N ARG A 5 -15.49 -8.17 61.12
CA ARG A 5 -15.91 -6.78 61.20
C ARG A 5 -15.12 -5.93 60.22
N THR A 6 -15.85 -5.39 59.25
CA THR A 6 -15.43 -4.40 58.28
C THR A 6 -14.66 -3.27 58.95
N GLN A 7 -13.36 -3.18 58.67
CA GLN A 7 -12.57 -2.00 59.04
C GLN A 7 -13.16 -0.78 58.33
N PRO A 8 -13.25 0.40 58.99
CA PRO A 8 -13.74 1.60 58.33
C PRO A 8 -12.80 1.92 57.17
N ILE A 9 -13.34 1.86 55.96
CA ILE A 9 -12.60 2.19 54.74
C ILE A 9 -12.08 3.61 54.94
N ASN A 10 -10.76 3.77 54.95
CA ASN A 10 -10.12 5.08 55.03
C ASN A 10 -10.68 5.93 53.89
N GLN A 11 -11.36 7.03 54.22
CA GLN A 11 -12.07 7.89 53.26
C GLN A 11 -11.17 8.32 52.10
N LYS A 12 -9.90 8.59 52.40
CA LYS A 12 -8.89 8.92 51.39
C LYS A 12 -8.64 7.80 50.37
N ASN A 13 -8.78 6.54 50.79
CA ASN A 13 -8.67 5.38 49.90
C ASN A 13 -9.95 5.18 49.08
N ALA A 14 -11.13 5.52 49.63
CA ALA A 14 -12.40 5.46 48.89
C ALA A 14 -12.43 6.51 47.77
N ASP A 15 -12.08 7.76 48.08
CA ASP A 15 -12.01 8.85 47.09
C ASP A 15 -10.97 8.57 45.98
N PHE A 16 -9.86 7.89 46.34
CA PHE A 16 -8.86 7.45 45.38
C PHE A 16 -9.39 6.35 44.45
N VAL A 17 -10.14 5.38 44.98
CA VAL A 17 -10.74 4.31 44.18
C VAL A 17 -11.79 4.87 43.22
N GLU A 18 -12.61 5.83 43.66
CA GLU A 18 -13.62 6.50 42.83
C GLU A 18 -12.95 7.34 41.72
N GLN A 19 -11.93 8.13 42.04
CA GLN A 19 -11.14 8.84 41.01
C GLN A 19 -10.45 7.91 40.00
N VAL A 20 -10.00 6.74 40.44
CA VAL A 20 -9.37 5.76 39.54
C VAL A 20 -10.45 5.09 38.67
N ALA A 21 -11.62 4.80 39.22
CA ALA A 21 -12.76 4.26 38.48
C ALA A 21 -13.23 5.24 37.40
N ASP A 22 -13.44 6.51 37.73
CA ASP A 22 -13.83 7.56 36.78
C ASP A 22 -12.81 7.73 35.65
N ARG A 23 -11.50 7.70 35.98
CA ARG A 23 -10.43 7.78 34.96
C ARG A 23 -10.39 6.54 34.08
N ILE A 24 -10.65 5.35 34.62
CA ILE A 24 -10.70 4.11 33.83
C ILE A 24 -11.89 4.17 32.87
N GLU A 25 -13.04 4.66 33.34
CA GLU A 25 -14.25 4.82 32.52
C GLU A 25 -14.04 5.86 31.40
N GLU A 26 -13.45 7.02 31.70
CA GLU A 26 -13.04 8.00 30.68
C GLU A 26 -12.04 7.42 29.68
N MET A 27 -11.03 6.66 30.13
CA MET A 27 -10.04 6.03 29.24
C MET A 27 -10.64 4.90 28.39
N GLN A 28 -11.69 4.22 28.87
CA GLN A 28 -12.36 3.13 28.15
C GLN A 28 -13.27 3.63 27.03
N LEU A 29 -13.72 4.89 27.08
CA LEU A 29 -14.63 5.47 26.08
C LEU A 29 -13.91 5.96 24.81
N GLU A 30 -12.59 6.16 24.84
CA GLU A 30 -11.79 6.47 23.63
C GLU A 30 -11.30 5.20 22.90
N GLY A 31 -12.22 4.32 22.53
CA GLY A 31 -11.94 3.20 21.63
C GLY A 31 -11.58 3.70 20.22
N ARG A 32 -10.31 4.00 19.96
CA ARG A 32 -9.83 4.36 18.62
C ARG A 32 -10.07 3.21 17.65
N SER A 33 -10.52 3.55 16.44
CA SER A 33 -10.72 2.54 15.39
C SER A 33 -9.38 1.94 14.97
N LEU A 34 -9.28 0.61 14.89
CA LEU A 34 -8.09 -0.09 14.37
C LEU A 34 -7.63 0.45 13.00
N TRP A 35 -8.58 0.90 12.17
CA TRP A 35 -8.32 1.53 10.88
C TRP A 35 -7.68 2.91 11.00
N GLN A 36 -8.07 3.71 11.99
CA GLN A 36 -7.46 5.01 12.25
C GLN A 36 -6.02 4.84 12.72
N ASP A 37 -5.77 3.87 13.60
CA ASP A 37 -4.42 3.57 14.10
C ASP A 37 -3.52 3.00 12.99
N ALA A 38 -4.04 2.11 12.15
CA ALA A 38 -3.32 1.58 10.99
C ALA A 38 -2.93 2.68 9.99
N LYS A 39 -3.87 3.56 9.61
CA LYS A 39 -3.59 4.70 8.71
C LYS A 39 -2.55 5.63 9.31
N ARG A 40 -2.70 6.00 10.58
CA ARG A 40 -1.74 6.87 11.28
C ARG A 40 -0.33 6.26 11.29
N ARG A 41 -0.22 4.96 11.57
CA ARG A 41 1.07 4.25 11.58
C ARG A 41 1.70 4.17 10.19
N PHE A 42 0.89 3.93 9.15
CA PHE A 42 1.35 3.91 7.76
C PHE A 42 1.92 5.26 7.34
N PHE A 43 1.17 6.35 7.50
CA PHE A 43 1.62 7.68 7.09
C PHE A 43 2.75 8.25 7.93
N ARG A 44 2.93 7.79 9.17
CA ARG A 44 4.09 8.15 10.00
C ARG A 44 5.38 7.47 9.50
N ASN A 45 5.29 6.37 8.77
CA ASN A 45 6.44 5.69 8.20
C ASN A 45 6.83 6.32 6.86
N LYS A 46 7.85 7.18 6.88
CA LYS A 46 8.37 7.86 5.67
C LYS A 46 8.78 6.88 4.56
N ALA A 47 9.33 5.72 4.92
CA ALA A 47 9.73 4.71 3.94
C ALA A 47 8.49 4.09 3.26
N ALA A 48 7.44 3.78 4.04
CA ALA A 48 6.19 3.25 3.49
C ALA A 48 5.51 4.26 2.53
N VAL A 49 5.51 5.54 2.92
CA VAL A 49 4.95 6.62 2.09
C VAL A 49 5.79 6.83 0.82
N ALA A 50 7.12 6.83 0.92
CA ALA A 50 7.99 6.94 -0.25
C ALA A 50 7.77 5.80 -1.24
N SER A 51 7.69 4.56 -0.74
CA SER A 51 7.37 3.39 -1.58
C SER A 51 6.00 3.51 -2.25
N LEU A 52 4.98 4.00 -1.53
CA LEU A 52 3.65 4.24 -2.10
C LEU A 52 3.68 5.28 -3.23
N ILE A 53 4.44 6.36 -3.05
CA ILE A 53 4.59 7.41 -4.07
C ILE A 53 5.28 6.86 -5.32
N ILE A 54 6.39 6.14 -5.15
CA ILE A 54 7.12 5.52 -6.28
C ILE A 54 6.21 4.53 -7.01
N LEU A 55 5.50 3.67 -6.27
CA LEU A 55 4.57 2.71 -6.85
C LEU A 55 3.44 3.42 -7.62
N ALA A 56 2.89 4.52 -7.08
CA ALA A 56 1.87 5.30 -7.76
C ALA A 56 2.39 5.89 -9.08
N PHE A 57 3.62 6.42 -9.10
CA PHE A 57 4.25 6.89 -10.34
C PHE A 57 4.43 5.77 -11.36
N ILE A 58 4.87 4.59 -10.93
CA ILE A 58 5.01 3.42 -11.81
C ILE A 58 3.66 3.02 -12.39
N ILE A 59 2.61 2.94 -11.57
CA ILE A 59 1.24 2.60 -12.01
C ILE A 59 0.74 3.61 -13.04
N ILE A 60 0.93 4.90 -12.78
CA ILE A 60 0.54 5.95 -13.72
C ILE A 60 1.32 5.78 -15.02
N PHE A 61 2.64 5.60 -14.96
CA PHE A 61 3.49 5.43 -16.14
C PHE A 61 3.05 4.24 -17.00
N ILE A 62 2.89 3.04 -16.42
CA ILE A 62 2.51 1.84 -17.20
C ILE A 62 1.07 1.90 -17.72
N THR A 63 0.19 2.67 -17.07
CA THR A 63 -1.20 2.85 -17.51
C THR A 63 -1.27 3.88 -18.64
N VAL A 64 -0.52 4.96 -18.53
CA VAL A 64 -0.57 6.08 -19.46
C VAL A 64 0.27 5.83 -20.71
N ALA A 65 1.40 5.12 -20.60
CA ALA A 65 2.32 4.89 -21.73
C ALA A 65 1.62 4.37 -22.99
N PRO A 66 0.76 3.32 -22.96
CA PRO A 66 0.11 2.81 -24.17
C PRO A 66 -0.89 3.77 -24.84
N TRP A 67 -1.30 4.85 -24.17
CA TRP A 67 -2.14 5.89 -24.79
C TRP A 67 -1.33 7.00 -25.46
N PHE A 68 -0.08 7.22 -25.03
CA PHE A 68 0.78 8.27 -25.58
C PHE A 68 1.63 7.79 -26.76
N PHE A 69 1.95 6.50 -26.82
CA PHE A 69 2.80 5.96 -27.89
C PHE A 69 1.95 5.47 -29.07
N PRO A 70 2.37 5.77 -30.31
CA PRO A 70 1.64 5.39 -31.52
C PRO A 70 1.72 3.90 -31.84
N PHE A 71 2.61 3.16 -31.17
CA PHE A 71 2.83 1.75 -31.37
C PHE A 71 1.96 0.91 -30.45
N THR A 72 1.26 -0.06 -31.04
CA THR A 72 0.57 -1.11 -30.31
C THR A 72 1.52 -2.25 -29.96
N TYR A 73 1.09 -3.14 -29.06
CA TYR A 73 1.88 -4.30 -28.64
C TYR A 73 2.25 -5.25 -29.80
N GLU A 74 1.45 -5.25 -30.86
CA GLU A 74 1.60 -6.12 -32.03
C GLU A 74 2.36 -5.45 -33.18
N ASP A 75 2.55 -4.13 -33.13
CA ASP A 75 3.23 -3.39 -34.19
C ASP A 75 4.71 -3.76 -34.27
N THR A 76 5.17 -3.90 -35.51
CA THR A 76 6.51 -4.36 -35.83
C THR A 76 7.10 -3.42 -36.88
N ASP A 77 8.14 -2.66 -36.49
CA ASP A 77 8.89 -1.81 -37.41
C ASP A 77 10.11 -2.54 -37.95
N TRP A 78 9.97 -3.08 -39.16
CA TRP A 78 11.03 -3.80 -39.86
C TRP A 78 12.23 -2.91 -40.22
N ASN A 79 12.05 -1.59 -40.31
CA ASN A 79 13.15 -0.67 -40.60
C ASN A 79 14.02 -0.39 -39.36
N MET A 80 13.48 -0.66 -38.18
CA MET A 80 14.12 -0.41 -36.90
C MET A 80 14.30 -1.72 -36.12
N MET A 81 14.79 -2.78 -36.76
CA MET A 81 15.12 -4.03 -36.05
C MET A 81 16.41 -3.89 -35.23
N SER A 82 16.39 -4.34 -33.98
CA SER A 82 17.53 -4.25 -33.05
C SER A 82 18.09 -2.82 -32.89
N ALA A 83 17.22 -1.82 -32.96
CA ALA A 83 17.60 -0.43 -32.82
C ALA A 83 17.89 -0.11 -31.35
N ALA A 84 18.94 0.68 -31.11
CA ALA A 84 19.22 1.25 -29.79
C ALA A 84 18.09 2.23 -29.37
N PRO A 85 18.04 2.65 -28.10
CA PRO A 85 17.14 3.72 -27.66
C PRO A 85 17.25 4.98 -28.52
N THR A 86 16.15 5.40 -29.17
CA THR A 86 16.11 6.61 -30.01
C THR A 86 14.88 7.47 -29.73
N MET A 87 15.04 8.79 -29.86
CA MET A 87 13.92 9.73 -29.84
C MET A 87 13.29 9.94 -31.22
N GLU A 88 14.06 9.71 -32.29
CA GLU A 88 13.70 10.08 -33.66
C GLU A 88 12.60 9.18 -34.25
N GLY A 89 12.48 7.94 -33.75
CA GLY A 89 11.41 6.99 -34.11
C GLY A 89 10.42 6.70 -32.98
N TYR A 90 10.35 7.53 -31.93
CA TYR A 90 9.54 7.27 -30.72
C TYR A 90 9.87 5.94 -29.99
N HIS A 91 11.00 5.30 -30.29
CA HIS A 91 11.49 4.08 -29.66
C HIS A 91 12.41 4.38 -28.47
N PHE A 92 11.82 4.92 -27.40
CA PHE A 92 12.57 5.41 -26.23
C PHE A 92 13.44 4.34 -25.55
N PHE A 93 13.02 3.07 -25.57
CA PHE A 93 13.81 1.95 -25.03
C PHE A 93 14.47 1.10 -26.13
N GLY A 94 14.33 1.51 -27.40
CA GLY A 94 14.75 0.73 -28.55
C GLY A 94 13.77 -0.37 -28.92
N THR A 95 14.21 -1.26 -29.80
CA THR A 95 13.38 -2.32 -30.37
C THR A 95 14.07 -3.69 -30.21
N ASP A 96 13.26 -4.75 -30.23
CA ASP A 96 13.78 -6.11 -30.25
C ASP A 96 14.27 -6.55 -31.64
N ALA A 97 14.78 -7.79 -31.72
CA ALA A 97 15.26 -8.38 -32.98
C ALA A 97 14.18 -8.54 -34.05
N SER A 98 12.90 -8.37 -33.70
CA SER A 98 11.80 -8.35 -34.66
C SER A 98 11.38 -6.93 -35.03
N GLY A 99 11.87 -5.88 -34.36
CA GLY A 99 11.44 -4.50 -34.59
C GLY A 99 10.26 -4.06 -33.70
N ARG A 100 9.99 -4.78 -32.61
CA ARG A 100 8.90 -4.43 -31.68
C ARG A 100 9.39 -3.48 -30.59
N ASP A 101 8.57 -2.49 -30.25
CA ASP A 101 8.93 -1.46 -29.27
C ASP A 101 9.06 -2.02 -27.84
N LEU A 102 10.22 -1.80 -27.22
CA LEU A 102 10.52 -2.33 -25.89
C LEU A 102 9.83 -1.55 -24.76
N LEU A 103 9.52 -0.27 -24.95
CA LEU A 103 8.85 0.53 -23.94
C LEU A 103 7.40 0.07 -23.80
N VAL A 104 6.67 -0.05 -24.91
CA VAL A 104 5.29 -0.53 -24.93
C VAL A 104 5.21 -1.93 -24.35
N ARG A 105 6.13 -2.83 -24.73
CA ARG A 105 6.20 -4.19 -24.18
C ARG A 105 6.46 -4.21 -22.69
N THR A 106 7.39 -3.38 -22.20
CA THR A 106 7.67 -3.23 -20.77
C THR A 106 6.46 -2.70 -20.01
N ALA A 107 5.76 -1.71 -20.57
CA ALA A 107 4.56 -1.13 -19.95
C ALA A 107 3.42 -2.16 -19.83
N ILE A 108 3.15 -2.92 -20.90
CA ILE A 108 2.16 -4.00 -20.87
C ILE A 108 2.57 -5.12 -19.89
N GLY A 109 3.84 -5.53 -19.91
CA GLY A 109 4.38 -6.49 -18.93
C GLY A 109 4.21 -6.00 -17.49
N GLY A 110 4.49 -4.72 -17.24
CA GLY A 110 4.27 -4.08 -15.95
C GLY A 110 2.83 -4.14 -15.47
N ARG A 111 1.84 -3.96 -16.35
CA ARG A 111 0.41 -4.11 -16.01
C ARG A 111 0.08 -5.54 -15.56
N ILE A 112 0.63 -6.54 -16.27
CA ILE A 112 0.45 -7.95 -15.92
C ILE A 112 1.09 -8.24 -14.55
N SER A 113 2.32 -7.78 -14.32
CA SER A 113 3.00 -7.94 -13.03
C SER A 113 2.22 -7.29 -11.87
N LEU A 114 1.66 -6.11 -12.09
CA LEU A 114 0.84 -5.40 -11.10
C LEU A 114 -0.42 -6.22 -10.75
N LEU A 115 -1.10 -6.75 -11.76
CA LEU A 115 -2.30 -7.57 -11.59
C LEU A 115 -2.00 -8.82 -10.77
N VAL A 116 -0.92 -9.53 -11.10
CA VAL A 116 -0.49 -10.73 -10.35
C VAL A 116 -0.12 -10.38 -8.91
N GLY A 117 0.60 -9.27 -8.68
CA GLY A 117 0.95 -8.82 -7.33
C GLY A 117 -0.27 -8.49 -6.47
N ILE A 118 -1.24 -7.76 -7.03
CA ILE A 118 -2.50 -7.42 -6.34
C ILE A 118 -3.31 -8.69 -6.04
N ALA A 119 -3.45 -9.59 -7.03
CA ALA A 119 -4.15 -10.85 -6.84
C ALA A 119 -3.51 -11.69 -5.72
N GLY A 120 -2.18 -11.81 -5.71
CA GLY A 120 -1.44 -12.52 -4.66
C GLY A 120 -1.63 -11.89 -3.28
N ALA A 121 -1.55 -10.57 -3.16
CA ALA A 121 -1.80 -9.86 -1.90
C ALA A 121 -3.23 -10.09 -1.38
N PHE A 122 -4.22 -10.04 -2.28
CA PHE A 122 -5.62 -10.27 -1.93
C PHE A 122 -5.86 -11.71 -1.44
N ILE A 123 -5.30 -12.69 -2.13
CA ILE A 123 -5.36 -14.11 -1.74
C ILE A 123 -4.69 -14.30 -0.38
N SER A 124 -3.50 -13.72 -0.18
CA SER A 124 -2.75 -13.82 1.08
C SER A 124 -3.54 -13.26 2.27
N VAL A 125 -4.20 -12.10 2.11
CA VAL A 125 -5.03 -11.51 3.17
C VAL A 125 -6.27 -12.36 3.44
N THR A 126 -6.95 -12.82 2.39
CA THR A 126 -8.18 -13.60 2.54
C THR A 126 -7.92 -14.94 3.22
N ILE A 127 -6.96 -15.72 2.72
CA ILE A 127 -6.61 -17.03 3.28
C ILE A 127 -5.90 -16.87 4.62
N GLY A 128 -5.07 -15.84 4.79
CA GLY A 128 -4.31 -15.64 6.03
C GLY A 128 -5.13 -15.13 7.21
N THR A 129 -6.32 -14.58 6.96
CA THR A 129 -7.18 -14.00 8.02
C THR A 129 -8.35 -14.90 8.41
N ILE A 130 -8.84 -15.76 7.50
CA ILE A 130 -9.90 -16.75 7.77
C ILE A 130 -9.31 -17.95 8.50
#